data_AF-A0A3N1A5J9-F1
#
_entry.id   AF-A0A3N1A5J9-F1
#
_cell.length_a   1.000
_cell.length_b   1.000
_cell.length_c   1.000
_cell.angle_alpha   90.00
_cell.angle_beta   90.00
_cell.angle_gamma   90.00
#
_symmetry.space_group_name_H-M   'P 1'
#
loop_
_entity.id
_entity.type
_entity.pdbx_description
1 polymer ?
#
loop_
_entity_poly.entity_id
_entity_poly.type
_entity_poly.pdbx_seq_one_letter_code
_entity_poly.pdbx_strand_id
1 'polypeptide(L)'
;MAAENYSRPRVAAVAGADTSPVARLLADLPPQWRGEIIGPGIVDWTARSGRGRMTALRLHRLPERLRVELAWMAHWQYLDGVGVHVAGINQLAAVLAGAADAKRAVPVSLRDLDFAAASRMVSVWFEARHQRLPAPVSLRSLRPLFGYPRLALAARLHEGPWWEMDTWYPRCDPRIPLREREPSAGVGCTPGAIVVPWLRDAAKWALAMMLQAGALTWSTVRGDRIQCLLRFDRWLATLPDPAQVVGDPRRAAGFAAGFRQWAADPANRASTARGRPPTSNGTNQDIRAVAQLMAFVVDHQKDYRRCFGPSPWDALTEGHPAVWSRQIIRARPVRRLDATRYVDDHALAQITTHLAVLAAPKHETVTVTIDGTQKQAAGWGAPQVMRMLLLQILTGRRLSEICLTEFDCLSPATSRAVEVADHERIARFRYGQSKIDQAPDTILVDAEVVAVITEQQQCVGVRPGVQSYVQLILQRCAPFVRRLRECQVNG
;
A
#
# COMPACT_ATOMS: atom_id res chain seq x y z
N MET A 1 12.32 -6.12 -34.32
CA MET A 1 13.22 -6.02 -33.15
C MET A 1 12.37 -6.16 -31.90
N ALA A 2 12.56 -7.28 -31.20
CA ALA A 2 11.70 -7.71 -30.10
C ALA A 2 11.83 -6.78 -28.89
N ALA A 3 10.69 -6.34 -28.36
CA ALA A 3 10.62 -5.64 -27.09
C ALA A 3 10.96 -6.63 -25.97
N GLU A 4 12.10 -6.44 -25.32
CA GLU A 4 12.43 -7.15 -24.09
C GLU A 4 11.40 -6.79 -23.01
N ASN A 5 10.60 -7.78 -22.61
CA ASN A 5 9.72 -7.71 -21.46
C ASN A 5 10.56 -7.44 -20.20
N TYR A 6 10.68 -6.17 -19.80
CA TYR A 6 11.26 -5.78 -18.52
C TYR A 6 10.30 -6.18 -17.38
N SER A 7 10.33 -7.46 -17.02
CA SER A 7 9.99 -7.87 -15.66
C SER A 7 10.92 -7.10 -14.71
N ARG A 8 10.35 -6.38 -13.74
CA ARG A 8 11.11 -5.87 -12.59
C ARG A 8 12.03 -6.99 -12.10
N PRO A 9 13.30 -6.73 -11.76
CA PRO A 9 14.13 -7.74 -11.15
C PRO A 9 13.43 -8.17 -9.85
N ARG A 10 12.69 -9.29 -9.92
CA ARG A 10 12.29 -10.05 -8.76
C ARG A 10 13.62 -10.48 -8.16
N VAL A 11 13.99 -9.89 -7.03
CA VAL A 11 15.05 -10.45 -6.19
C VAL A 11 14.66 -11.90 -6.00
N ALA A 12 15.37 -12.80 -6.67
CA ALA A 12 15.02 -14.20 -6.71
C ALA A 12 15.07 -14.70 -5.27
N ALA A 13 13.95 -15.22 -4.78
CA ALA A 13 13.94 -15.95 -3.53
C ALA A 13 14.71 -17.25 -3.77
N VAL A 14 16.03 -17.22 -3.54
CA VAL A 14 16.82 -18.44 -3.45
C VAL A 14 16.47 -19.07 -2.10
N ALA A 15 15.47 -19.94 -2.11
CA ALA A 15 15.26 -20.92 -1.06
C ALA A 15 16.31 -22.03 -1.28
N GLY A 16 17.51 -21.80 -0.77
CA GLY A 16 18.58 -22.80 -0.67
C GLY A 16 18.98 -22.93 0.80
N ALA A 17 18.87 -24.15 1.33
CA ALA A 17 19.29 -24.49 2.68
C ALA A 17 20.73 -24.02 2.97
N ASP A 18 20.94 -23.56 4.20
CA ASP A 18 22.26 -23.34 4.84
C ASP A 18 23.15 -22.20 4.33
N THR A 19 22.58 -21.14 3.77
CA THR A 19 23.33 -19.89 3.51
C THR A 19 23.16 -18.88 4.64
N SER A 20 24.28 -18.42 5.22
CA SER A 20 24.27 -17.40 6.27
C SER A 20 23.50 -16.15 5.82
N PRO A 21 22.83 -15.41 6.75
CA PRO A 21 22.15 -14.14 6.42
C PRO A 21 23.01 -13.17 5.60
N VAL A 22 24.31 -13.11 5.92
CA VAL A 22 25.28 -12.26 5.21
C VAL A 22 25.50 -12.75 3.79
N ALA A 23 25.69 -14.05 3.57
CA ALA A 23 25.87 -14.63 2.24
C ALA A 23 24.66 -14.36 1.32
N ARG A 24 23.45 -14.46 1.87
CA ARG A 24 22.21 -14.15 1.15
C ARG A 24 22.16 -12.69 0.68
N LEU A 25 22.49 -11.74 1.56
CA LEU A 25 22.50 -10.33 1.19
C LEU A 25 23.64 -9.99 0.21
N LEU A 26 24.81 -10.61 0.36
CA LEU A 26 25.93 -10.42 -0.57
C LEU A 26 25.60 -10.94 -1.98
N ALA A 27 24.85 -12.04 -2.09
CA ALA A 27 24.39 -12.57 -3.37
C ALA A 27 23.49 -11.58 -4.13
N ASP A 28 22.66 -10.82 -3.40
CA ASP A 28 21.79 -9.79 -3.99
C ASP A 28 22.58 -8.53 -4.43
N LEU A 29 23.75 -8.28 -3.82
CA LEU A 29 24.55 -7.09 -4.08
C LEU A 29 25.49 -7.29 -5.29
N PRO A 30 25.45 -6.44 -6.33
CA PRO A 30 26.48 -6.38 -7.36
C PRO A 30 27.85 -6.01 -6.77
N PRO A 31 28.97 -6.36 -7.45
CA PRO A 31 30.32 -6.16 -6.93
C PRO A 31 30.60 -4.74 -6.42
N GLN A 32 30.13 -3.71 -7.14
CA GLN A 32 30.30 -2.30 -6.79
C GLN A 32 29.58 -1.85 -5.50
N TRP A 33 28.73 -2.70 -4.92
CA TRP A 33 28.05 -2.47 -3.65
C TRP A 33 28.64 -3.26 -2.46
N ARG A 34 29.68 -4.09 -2.68
CA ARG A 34 30.23 -4.97 -1.64
C ARG A 34 31.38 -4.37 -0.83
N GLY A 35 31.84 -3.17 -1.18
CA GLY A 35 32.98 -2.49 -0.56
C GLY A 35 32.65 -1.71 0.72
N GLU A 36 33.67 -1.09 1.31
CA GLU A 36 33.53 -0.19 2.47
C GLU A 36 33.17 1.25 2.07
N ILE A 37 33.46 1.61 0.81
CA ILE A 37 33.09 2.88 0.20
C ILE A 37 32.25 2.57 -1.02
N ILE A 38 31.00 3.03 -1.02
CA ILE A 38 30.03 2.74 -2.09
C ILE A 38 29.55 4.06 -2.68
N GLY A 39 29.47 4.14 -4.00
CA GLY A 39 28.97 5.31 -4.73
C GLY A 39 29.77 5.63 -5.99
N PRO A 40 31.09 5.89 -5.88
CA PRO A 40 31.93 6.08 -7.06
C PRO A 40 31.84 4.88 -8.01
N GLY A 41 31.55 5.13 -9.29
CA GLY A 41 31.43 4.09 -10.31
C GLY A 41 30.03 3.45 -10.44
N ILE A 42 29.05 3.83 -9.62
CA ILE A 42 27.65 3.41 -9.82
C ILE A 42 26.97 4.37 -10.81
N VAL A 43 26.31 3.81 -11.82
CA VAL A 43 25.57 4.57 -12.84
C VAL A 43 24.48 5.44 -12.18
N ASP A 44 24.38 6.69 -12.62
CA ASP A 44 23.44 7.70 -12.14
C ASP A 44 23.51 7.99 -10.63
N TRP A 45 24.61 7.63 -9.98
CA TRP A 45 24.75 7.74 -8.53
C TRP A 45 24.51 9.17 -8.02
N THR A 46 25.09 10.18 -8.66
CA THR A 46 24.93 11.59 -8.26
C THR A 46 23.47 12.07 -8.34
N ALA A 47 22.70 11.56 -9.30
CA ALA A 47 21.27 11.85 -9.39
C ALA A 47 20.47 11.11 -8.30
N ARG A 48 20.91 9.90 -7.94
CA ARG A 48 20.22 9.00 -6.99
C ARG A 48 20.56 9.28 -5.52
N SER A 49 21.74 9.82 -5.19
CA SER A 49 22.17 10.14 -3.82
C SER A 49 21.70 11.50 -3.31
N GLY A 50 21.09 12.31 -4.17
CA GLY A 50 20.72 13.70 -3.88
C GLY A 50 21.90 14.69 -3.96
N ARG A 51 21.58 16.00 -4.00
CA ARG A 51 22.58 17.08 -4.04
C ARG A 51 23.10 17.36 -2.63
N GLY A 52 24.31 16.90 -2.29
CA GLY A 52 24.97 17.14 -1.01
C GLY A 52 26.49 16.96 -1.10
N ARG A 53 27.24 17.46 -0.10
CA ARG A 53 28.72 17.35 -0.05
C ARG A 53 29.24 15.93 0.16
N MET A 54 28.42 15.03 0.72
CA MET A 54 28.77 13.62 0.90
C MET A 54 28.15 12.81 -0.22
N THR A 55 28.99 12.39 -1.16
CA THR A 55 28.56 11.57 -2.29
C THR A 55 28.71 10.08 -2.01
N ALA A 56 29.63 9.63 -1.16
CA ALA A 56 29.85 8.20 -0.93
C ALA A 56 29.28 7.71 0.42
N LEU A 57 28.76 6.47 0.42
CA LEU A 57 28.52 5.71 1.64
C LEU A 57 29.87 5.30 2.24
N ARG A 58 30.02 5.45 3.56
CA ARG A 58 31.24 5.12 4.30
C ARG A 58 30.87 4.12 5.39
N LEU A 59 31.19 2.86 5.15
CA LEU A 59 30.81 1.73 5.99
C LEU A 59 32.03 1.06 6.65
N HIS A 60 33.17 1.74 6.67
CA HIS A 60 34.39 1.29 7.32
C HIS A 60 34.17 1.07 8.82
N ARG A 61 34.96 0.17 9.41
CA ARG A 61 34.98 -0.14 10.87
C ARG A 61 33.68 -0.72 11.44
N LEU A 62 32.71 -1.03 10.60
CA LEU A 62 31.51 -1.76 11.01
C LEU A 62 31.80 -3.27 11.06
N PRO A 63 31.20 -4.00 12.01
CA PRO A 63 31.08 -5.44 11.91
C PRO A 63 30.51 -5.85 10.54
N GLU A 64 31.02 -6.92 9.96
CA GLU A 64 30.71 -7.34 8.59
C GLU A 64 29.20 -7.38 8.31
N ARG A 65 28.43 -7.97 9.23
CA ARG A 65 26.97 -8.08 9.09
C ARG A 65 26.30 -6.72 8.95
N LEU A 66 26.61 -5.76 9.83
CA LEU A 66 26.01 -4.43 9.79
C LEU A 66 26.42 -3.66 8.52
N ARG A 67 27.66 -3.84 8.07
CA ARG A 67 28.15 -3.28 6.80
C ARG A 67 27.33 -3.77 5.61
N VAL A 68 27.15 -5.09 5.50
CA VAL A 68 26.40 -5.71 4.41
C VAL A 68 24.92 -5.33 4.46
N GLU A 69 24.31 -5.28 5.65
CA GLU A 69 22.90 -4.87 5.80
C GLU A 69 22.68 -3.41 5.38
N LEU A 70 23.56 -2.47 5.75
CA LEU A 70 23.47 -1.06 5.29
C LEU A 70 23.67 -0.93 3.78
N ALA A 71 24.65 -1.66 3.22
CA ALA A 71 24.88 -1.68 1.78
C ALA A 71 23.66 -2.22 1.02
N TRP A 72 23.06 -3.30 1.52
CA TRP A 72 21.84 -3.89 0.96
C TRP A 72 20.65 -2.95 1.04
N MET A 73 20.41 -2.30 2.18
CA MET A 73 19.33 -1.31 2.32
C MET A 73 19.49 -0.13 1.36
N ALA A 74 20.73 0.33 1.14
CA ALA A 74 21.03 1.39 0.19
C ALA A 74 20.81 0.93 -1.27
N HIS A 75 21.22 -0.30 -1.59
CA HIS A 75 20.95 -0.90 -2.88
C HIS A 75 19.45 -1.03 -3.12
N TRP A 76 18.70 -1.49 -2.12
CA TRP A 76 17.25 -1.60 -2.21
C TRP A 76 16.62 -0.23 -2.53
N GLN A 77 17.05 0.85 -1.87
CA GLN A 77 16.60 2.22 -2.17
C GLN A 77 16.93 2.65 -3.61
N TYR A 78 18.11 2.27 -4.11
CA TYR A 78 18.54 2.56 -5.48
C TYR A 78 17.61 1.90 -6.51
N LEU A 79 17.31 0.61 -6.33
CA LEU A 79 16.37 -0.14 -7.19
C LEU A 79 14.94 0.36 -7.09
N ASP A 80 14.50 0.71 -5.87
CA ASP A 80 13.15 1.19 -5.60
C ASP A 80 12.91 2.62 -6.11
N GLY A 81 13.97 3.35 -6.48
CA GLY A 81 13.89 4.67 -7.11
C GLY A 81 13.58 5.83 -6.15
N VAL A 82 13.60 5.60 -4.82
CA VAL A 82 13.33 6.63 -3.79
C VAL A 82 14.52 7.54 -3.51
N GLY A 83 15.67 7.27 -4.13
CA GLY A 83 16.94 7.92 -3.84
C GLY A 83 17.64 7.30 -2.64
N VAL A 84 18.96 7.23 -2.69
CA VAL A 84 19.79 6.64 -1.64
C VAL A 84 20.03 7.68 -0.54
N HIS A 85 19.64 7.36 0.69
CA HIS A 85 19.74 8.28 1.82
C HIS A 85 21.14 8.28 2.46
N VAL A 86 22.15 8.76 1.71
CA VAL A 86 23.58 8.71 2.08
C VAL A 86 23.86 9.33 3.45
N ALA A 87 23.29 10.49 3.76
CA ALA A 87 23.54 11.18 5.03
C ALA A 87 23.05 10.37 6.25
N GLY A 88 21.85 9.79 6.16
CA GLY A 88 21.27 8.99 7.24
C GLY A 88 22.03 7.67 7.44
N ILE A 89 22.44 7.02 6.34
CA ILE A 89 23.24 5.80 6.39
C ILE A 89 24.62 6.08 7.02
N ASN A 90 25.31 7.11 6.58
CA ASN A 90 26.63 7.47 7.12
C ASN A 90 26.55 7.88 8.59
N GLN A 91 25.49 8.58 9.01
CA GLN A 91 25.28 8.91 10.40
C GLN A 91 25.10 7.65 11.25
N LEU A 92 24.24 6.71 10.83
CA LEU A 92 24.04 5.47 11.54
C LEU A 92 25.31 4.61 11.58
N ALA A 93 26.03 4.51 10.46
CA ALA A 93 27.31 3.81 10.37
C ALA A 93 28.34 4.36 11.36
N ALA A 94 28.50 5.68 11.44
CA ALA A 94 29.44 6.32 12.37
C ALA A 94 29.09 6.05 13.84
N VAL A 95 27.79 6.06 14.18
CA VAL A 95 27.31 5.77 15.54
C VAL A 95 27.57 4.31 15.90
N LEU A 96 27.27 3.37 15.00
CA LEU A 96 27.48 1.94 15.21
C LEU A 96 28.97 1.60 15.30
N ALA A 97 29.80 2.17 14.44
CA ALA A 97 31.26 1.99 14.47
C ALA A 97 31.84 2.53 15.79
N GLY A 98 31.46 3.75 16.20
CA GLY A 98 31.93 4.32 17.46
C GLY A 98 31.48 3.53 18.69
N ALA A 99 30.28 2.95 18.67
CA ALA A 99 29.81 2.06 19.73
C ALA A 99 30.62 0.75 19.77
N ALA A 100 30.90 0.15 18.61
CA ALA A 100 31.71 -1.06 18.51
C ALA A 100 33.16 -0.81 18.96
N ASP A 101 33.78 0.29 18.53
CA ASP A 101 35.13 0.70 18.95
C ASP A 101 35.22 0.90 20.47
N ALA A 102 34.19 1.49 21.07
CA ALA A 102 34.08 1.68 22.51
C ALA A 102 33.66 0.41 23.28
N LYS A 103 33.60 -0.75 22.61
CA LYS A 103 33.13 -2.04 23.17
C LYS A 103 31.75 -1.94 23.85
N ARG A 104 30.89 -1.04 23.37
CA ARG A 104 29.49 -0.92 23.81
C ARG A 104 28.63 -1.91 23.02
N ALA A 105 27.49 -2.27 23.60
CA ALA A 105 26.54 -3.14 22.93
C ALA A 105 26.08 -2.53 21.59
N VAL A 106 26.30 -3.28 20.50
CA VAL A 106 25.78 -3.00 19.16
C VAL A 106 24.82 -4.12 18.76
N PRO A 107 23.77 -3.83 17.99
CA PRO A 107 22.87 -4.87 17.53
C PRO A 107 23.63 -5.84 16.60
N VAL A 108 23.31 -7.13 16.69
CA VAL A 108 23.83 -8.13 15.75
C VAL A 108 23.28 -7.87 14.33
N SER A 109 22.06 -7.35 14.23
CA SER A 109 21.37 -7.03 12.98
C SER A 109 20.54 -5.76 13.11
N LEU A 110 20.51 -4.96 12.04
CA LEU A 110 19.63 -3.80 11.88
C LEU A 110 18.15 -4.17 11.82
N ARG A 111 17.83 -5.45 11.55
CA ARG A 111 16.46 -5.97 11.70
C ARG A 111 15.95 -5.70 13.11
N ASP A 112 16.78 -5.92 14.12
CA ASP A 112 16.40 -5.87 15.53
C ASP A 112 16.52 -4.47 16.13
N LEU A 113 17.10 -3.51 15.38
CA LEU A 113 17.26 -2.12 15.79
C LEU A 113 16.03 -1.29 15.39
N ASP A 114 15.22 -0.86 16.34
CA ASP A 114 14.11 0.07 16.07
C ASP A 114 14.54 1.54 15.99
N PHE A 115 13.64 2.41 15.52
CA PHE A 115 13.92 3.84 15.37
C PHE A 115 14.19 4.53 16.72
N ALA A 116 13.54 4.10 17.80
CA ALA A 116 13.72 4.70 19.12
C ALA A 116 15.11 4.35 19.69
N ALA A 117 15.52 3.09 19.58
CA ALA A 117 16.85 2.61 19.93
C ALA A 117 17.93 3.29 19.11
N ALA A 118 17.77 3.37 17.78
CA ALA A 118 18.71 4.07 16.91
C ALA A 118 18.82 5.56 17.26
N SER A 119 17.68 6.23 17.52
CA SER A 119 17.67 7.64 17.92
C SER A 119 18.38 7.85 19.25
N ARG A 120 18.19 6.96 20.23
CA ARG A 120 18.92 6.99 21.50
C ARG A 120 20.43 6.84 21.28
N MET A 121 20.86 5.88 20.47
CA MET A 121 22.29 5.69 20.16
C MET A 121 22.90 6.94 19.52
N VAL A 122 22.18 7.57 18.59
CA VAL A 122 22.63 8.80 17.94
C VAL A 122 22.71 9.96 18.93
N SER A 123 21.74 10.11 19.82
CA SER A 123 21.78 11.15 20.87
C SER A 123 22.98 10.97 21.80
N VAL A 124 23.23 9.77 22.30
CA VAL A 124 24.37 9.45 23.18
C VAL A 124 25.70 9.72 22.48
N TRP A 125 25.83 9.31 21.22
CA TRP A 125 27.04 9.56 20.42
C TRP A 125 27.25 11.06 20.18
N PHE A 126 26.18 11.79 19.87
CA PHE A 126 26.25 13.22 19.58
C PHE A 126 26.61 14.03 20.83
N GLU A 127 26.03 13.69 21.98
CA GLU A 127 26.35 14.30 23.27
C GLU A 127 27.80 14.06 23.67
N ALA A 128 28.28 12.82 23.57
CA ALA A 128 29.68 12.49 23.87
C ALA A 128 30.68 13.27 23.00
N ARG A 129 30.33 13.55 21.74
CA ARG A 129 31.20 14.24 20.78
C ARG A 129 31.12 15.77 20.86
N HIS A 130 29.95 16.31 21.15
CA HIS A 130 29.67 17.74 21.03
C HIS A 130 29.28 18.42 22.34
N GLN A 131 29.23 17.67 23.45
CA GLN A 131 28.85 18.15 24.79
C GLN A 131 27.48 18.86 24.81
N ARG A 132 26.57 18.43 23.94
CA ARG A 132 25.19 18.93 23.84
C ARG A 132 24.30 17.92 23.11
N LEU A 133 22.99 18.01 23.27
CA LEU A 133 22.04 17.16 22.55
C LEU A 133 21.91 17.53 21.06
N PRO A 134 21.59 16.56 20.18
CA PRO A 134 21.33 16.83 18.77
C PRO A 134 20.05 17.64 18.59
N ALA A 135 20.03 18.53 17.59
CA ALA A 135 18.80 19.19 17.20
C ALA A 135 17.78 18.15 16.66
N PRO A 136 16.46 18.33 16.87
CA PRO A 136 15.45 17.38 16.39
C PRO A 136 15.51 17.09 14.88
N VAL A 137 15.98 18.07 14.09
CA VAL A 137 16.18 17.92 12.65
C VAL A 137 17.26 16.88 12.29
N SER A 138 18.29 16.72 13.13
CA SER A 138 19.38 15.77 12.91
C SER A 138 18.88 14.33 12.95
N LEU A 139 17.92 14.03 13.82
CA LEU A 139 17.29 12.70 13.93
C LEU A 139 16.29 12.41 12.79
N ARG A 140 15.79 13.45 12.10
CA ARG A 140 14.90 13.25 10.93
C ARG A 140 15.60 12.56 9.77
N SER A 141 16.91 12.71 9.64
CA SER A 141 17.70 12.10 8.56
C SER A 141 17.69 10.56 8.61
N LEU A 142 17.43 9.97 9.78
CA LEU A 142 17.34 8.52 9.97
C LEU A 142 15.98 7.95 9.56
N ARG A 143 14.90 8.74 9.64
CA ARG A 143 13.53 8.27 9.41
C ARG A 143 13.33 7.50 8.10
N PRO A 144 13.87 7.95 6.95
CA PRO A 144 13.72 7.20 5.70
C PRO A 144 14.30 5.79 5.75
N LEU A 145 15.33 5.57 6.57
CA LEU A 145 16.02 4.28 6.70
C LEU A 145 15.18 3.27 7.49
N PHE A 146 14.46 3.74 8.52
CA PHE A 146 13.56 2.93 9.35
C PHE A 146 12.13 2.78 8.76
N GLY A 147 11.91 3.26 7.53
CA GLY A 147 10.72 3.00 6.73
C GLY A 147 10.87 1.73 5.89
N TYR A 148 10.62 1.85 4.58
CA TYR A 148 10.67 0.72 3.64
C TYR A 148 12.00 -0.05 3.60
N PRO A 149 13.19 0.58 3.65
CA PRO A 149 14.45 -0.16 3.54
C PRO A 149 14.63 -1.17 4.67
N ARG A 150 14.29 -0.80 5.92
CA ARG A 150 14.37 -1.71 7.07
C ARG A 150 13.30 -2.80 6.98
N LEU A 151 12.09 -2.46 6.54
CA LEU A 151 11.04 -3.46 6.32
C LEU A 151 11.45 -4.48 5.25
N ALA A 152 12.06 -4.03 4.17
CA ALA A 152 12.58 -4.89 3.10
C ALA A 152 13.73 -5.77 3.60
N LEU A 153 14.64 -5.23 4.41
CA LEU A 153 15.70 -6.01 5.05
C LEU A 153 15.11 -7.10 5.96
N ALA A 154 14.13 -6.73 6.81
CA ALA A 154 13.46 -7.68 7.69
C ALA A 154 12.79 -8.81 6.91
N ALA A 155 12.10 -8.48 5.80
CA ALA A 155 11.48 -9.46 4.93
C ALA A 155 12.50 -10.37 4.26
N ARG A 156 13.59 -9.81 3.74
CA ARG A 156 14.65 -10.55 3.06
C ARG A 156 15.38 -11.54 3.98
N LEU A 157 15.56 -11.16 5.23
CA LEU A 157 16.21 -11.97 6.27
C LEU A 157 15.25 -12.90 7.01
N HIS A 158 13.94 -12.81 6.78
CA HIS A 158 12.97 -13.69 7.41
C HIS A 158 12.91 -15.05 6.68
N GLU A 159 13.18 -16.13 7.42
CA GLU A 159 13.29 -17.50 6.89
C GLU A 159 11.96 -18.23 6.83
N GLY A 160 11.01 -17.84 7.68
CA GLY A 160 9.65 -18.36 7.66
C GLY A 160 8.84 -17.86 6.47
N PRO A 161 7.60 -18.35 6.33
CA PRO A 161 6.66 -17.81 5.38
C PRO A 161 6.39 -16.32 5.68
N TRP A 162 6.28 -15.51 4.63
CA TRP A 162 6.12 -14.05 4.74
C TRP A 162 5.01 -13.59 5.69
N TRP A 163 3.96 -14.39 5.84
CA TRP A 163 2.80 -14.05 6.66
C TRP A 163 3.07 -14.12 8.16
N GLU A 164 4.15 -14.78 8.61
CA GLU A 164 4.58 -14.76 10.01
C GLU A 164 5.10 -13.38 10.44
N MET A 165 5.43 -12.49 9.50
CA MET A 165 5.82 -11.13 9.83
C MET A 165 4.64 -10.32 10.37
N ASP A 166 4.89 -9.37 11.27
CA ASP A 166 3.84 -8.52 11.86
C ASP A 166 3.44 -7.34 10.99
N THR A 167 4.28 -6.98 10.02
CA THR A 167 4.01 -5.95 9.02
C THR A 167 4.18 -6.53 7.64
N TRP A 168 3.14 -6.41 6.83
CA TRP A 168 3.11 -6.90 5.45
C TRP A 168 3.12 -5.72 4.51
N TYR A 169 4.10 -5.69 3.60
CA TYR A 169 4.25 -4.61 2.65
C TYR A 169 4.73 -5.17 1.31
N PRO A 170 3.87 -5.30 0.28
CA PRO A 170 4.26 -5.98 -0.97
C PRO A 170 5.42 -5.32 -1.70
N ARG A 171 5.57 -3.99 -1.57
CA ARG A 171 6.74 -3.26 -2.05
C ARG A 171 8.06 -3.74 -1.43
N CYS A 172 8.02 -4.17 -0.17
CA CYS A 172 9.20 -4.58 0.61
C CYS A 172 9.40 -6.10 0.63
N ASP A 173 8.31 -6.88 0.50
CA ASP A 173 8.33 -8.35 0.48
C ASP A 173 7.68 -8.88 -0.80
N PRO A 174 8.50 -9.29 -1.81
CA PRO A 174 7.99 -9.78 -3.09
C PRO A 174 7.33 -11.17 -3.00
N ARG A 175 7.39 -11.86 -1.84
CA ARG A 175 6.72 -13.14 -1.62
C ARG A 175 5.21 -12.99 -1.45
N ILE A 176 4.74 -11.78 -1.13
CA ILE A 176 3.31 -11.48 -0.98
C ILE A 176 2.64 -11.54 -2.36
N PRO A 177 1.66 -12.43 -2.60
CA PRO A 177 0.99 -12.53 -3.88
C PRO A 177 0.24 -11.25 -4.24
N LEU A 178 0.44 -10.76 -5.46
CA LEU A 178 -0.31 -9.66 -6.05
C LEU A 178 -0.82 -10.07 -7.41
N ARG A 179 -2.01 -9.60 -7.76
CA ARG A 179 -2.44 -9.56 -9.16
C ARG A 179 -1.59 -8.56 -9.95
N GLU A 180 -1.55 -8.72 -11.26
CA GLU A 180 -0.80 -7.86 -12.17
C GLU A 180 -1.09 -6.36 -11.96
N ARG A 181 -2.38 -6.00 -11.88
CA ARG A 181 -2.84 -4.63 -11.64
C ARG A 181 -3.48 -4.47 -10.26
N GLU A 182 -2.66 -4.52 -9.22
CA GLU A 182 -3.10 -4.40 -7.82
C GLU A 182 -3.13 -2.92 -7.35
N PRO A 183 -4.32 -2.30 -7.13
CA PRO A 183 -4.45 -0.90 -6.72
C PRO A 183 -3.73 -0.56 -5.42
N SER A 184 -3.60 -1.55 -4.55
CA SER A 184 -3.05 -1.38 -3.21
C SER A 184 -1.61 -1.88 -3.09
N ALA A 185 -0.92 -2.19 -4.20
CA ALA A 185 0.43 -2.76 -4.18
C ALA A 185 1.45 -1.90 -3.41
N GLY A 186 1.25 -0.57 -3.45
CA GLY A 186 2.09 0.39 -2.75
C GLY A 186 1.69 0.67 -1.30
N VAL A 187 0.81 -0.13 -0.68
CA VAL A 187 0.36 0.09 0.70
C VAL A 187 0.36 -1.21 1.50
N GLY A 188 0.95 -1.16 2.69
CA GLY A 188 1.01 -2.26 3.64
C GLY A 188 -0.14 -2.33 4.64
N CYS A 189 -0.11 -3.36 5.46
CA CYS A 189 -0.90 -3.50 6.68
C CYS A 189 -0.06 -4.13 7.81
N THR A 190 -0.57 -4.05 9.04
CA THR A 190 0.14 -4.54 10.24
C THR A 190 -0.77 -5.49 11.01
N PRO A 191 -0.92 -6.76 10.57
CA PRO A 191 -1.69 -7.76 11.32
C PRO A 191 -1.16 -8.00 12.74
N GLY A 192 0.14 -7.77 13.00
CA GLY A 192 0.69 -7.87 14.34
C GLY A 192 0.09 -6.88 15.36
N ALA A 193 -0.68 -5.89 14.91
CA ALA A 193 -1.44 -5.01 15.79
C ALA A 193 -2.65 -5.67 16.47
N ILE A 194 -3.05 -6.87 16.04
CA ILE A 194 -4.04 -7.69 16.75
C ILE A 194 -3.41 -8.16 18.06
N VAL A 195 -3.94 -7.77 19.22
CA VAL A 195 -3.31 -8.06 20.52
C VAL A 195 -3.60 -9.49 20.99
N VAL A 196 -4.79 -10.02 20.74
CA VAL A 196 -5.19 -11.38 21.13
C VAL A 196 -4.38 -12.42 20.33
N PRO A 197 -3.49 -13.23 20.96
CA PRO A 197 -2.53 -14.05 20.23
C PRO A 197 -3.15 -15.09 19.29
N TRP A 198 -4.13 -15.87 19.77
CA TRP A 198 -4.81 -16.88 18.96
C TRP A 198 -5.58 -16.28 17.78
N LEU A 199 -6.08 -15.04 17.92
CA LEU A 199 -6.72 -14.33 16.82
C LEU A 199 -5.67 -13.84 15.81
N ARG A 200 -4.55 -13.30 16.29
CA ARG A 200 -3.45 -12.81 15.44
C ARG A 200 -2.93 -13.93 14.54
N ASP A 201 -2.63 -15.08 15.12
CA ASP A 201 -2.04 -16.21 14.40
C ASP A 201 -3.01 -16.77 13.35
N ALA A 202 -4.26 -17.01 13.73
CA ALA A 202 -5.30 -17.44 12.80
C ALA A 202 -5.57 -16.42 11.70
N ALA A 203 -5.63 -15.12 12.02
CA ALA A 203 -5.81 -14.06 11.04
C ALA A 203 -4.65 -14.00 10.03
N LYS A 204 -3.41 -14.04 10.52
CA LYS A 204 -2.21 -14.02 9.67
C LYS A 204 -2.20 -15.21 8.72
N TRP A 205 -2.42 -16.40 9.26
CA TRP A 205 -2.42 -17.63 8.49
C TRP A 205 -3.57 -17.71 7.47
N ALA A 206 -4.81 -17.51 7.91
CA ALA A 206 -5.99 -17.61 7.04
C ALA A 206 -5.96 -16.60 5.90
N LEU A 207 -5.61 -15.34 6.18
CA LEU A 207 -5.54 -14.31 5.15
C LEU A 207 -4.42 -14.59 4.14
N ALA A 208 -3.30 -15.16 4.58
CA ALA A 208 -2.22 -15.55 3.69
C ALA A 208 -2.62 -16.70 2.77
N MET A 209 -3.26 -17.76 3.32
CA MET A 209 -3.73 -18.89 2.54
C MET A 209 -4.79 -18.46 1.52
N MET A 210 -5.78 -17.66 1.93
CA MET A 210 -6.80 -17.14 1.02
C MET A 210 -6.22 -16.20 -0.05
N LEU A 211 -5.17 -15.45 0.25
CA LEU A 211 -4.47 -14.61 -0.72
C LEU A 211 -3.67 -15.46 -1.73
N GLN A 212 -2.98 -16.50 -1.26
CA GLN A 212 -2.23 -17.43 -2.12
C GLN A 212 -3.14 -18.27 -3.02
N ALA A 213 -4.31 -18.67 -2.52
CA ALA A 213 -5.33 -19.38 -3.29
C ALA A 213 -6.11 -18.48 -4.27
N GLY A 214 -5.87 -17.16 -4.27
CA GLY A 214 -6.62 -16.20 -5.09
C GLY A 214 -8.06 -15.93 -4.61
N ALA A 215 -8.49 -16.52 -3.50
CA ALA A 215 -9.80 -16.28 -2.89
C ALA A 215 -9.95 -14.83 -2.36
N LEU A 216 -8.83 -14.18 -2.02
CA LEU A 216 -8.77 -12.76 -1.68
C LEU A 216 -7.74 -12.04 -2.54
N THR A 217 -7.98 -10.75 -2.78
CA THR A 217 -6.98 -9.84 -3.36
C THR A 217 -6.28 -9.06 -2.25
N TRP A 218 -5.10 -8.52 -2.53
CA TRP A 218 -4.36 -7.69 -1.56
C TRP A 218 -5.18 -6.47 -1.13
N SER A 219 -5.89 -5.83 -2.05
CA SER A 219 -6.83 -4.75 -1.73
C SER A 219 -7.90 -5.17 -0.73
N THR A 220 -8.43 -6.40 -0.82
CA THR A 220 -9.41 -6.91 0.15
C THR A 220 -8.79 -7.18 1.51
N VAL A 221 -7.62 -7.84 1.54
CA VAL A 221 -6.88 -8.15 2.78
C VAL A 221 -6.57 -6.87 3.56
N ARG A 222 -5.91 -5.92 2.91
CA ARG A 222 -5.48 -4.65 3.51
C ARG A 222 -6.64 -3.71 3.80
N GLY A 223 -7.53 -3.53 2.81
CA GLY A 223 -8.55 -2.48 2.82
C GLY A 223 -9.76 -2.80 3.68
N ASP A 224 -10.06 -4.09 3.88
CA ASP A 224 -11.25 -4.54 4.59
C ASP A 224 -10.91 -5.54 5.70
N ARG A 225 -10.38 -6.73 5.37
CA ARG A 225 -10.30 -7.85 6.32
C ARG A 225 -9.47 -7.56 7.55
N ILE A 226 -8.26 -7.04 7.39
CA ILE A 226 -7.40 -6.67 8.54
C ILE A 226 -8.08 -5.61 9.42
N GLN A 227 -8.76 -4.62 8.82
CA GLN A 227 -9.43 -3.58 9.58
C GLN A 227 -10.64 -4.12 10.36
N CYS A 228 -11.39 -5.05 9.79
CA CYS A 228 -12.47 -5.75 10.47
C CYS A 228 -11.96 -6.61 11.62
N LEU A 229 -10.86 -7.35 11.43
CA LEU A 229 -10.28 -8.19 12.47
C LEU A 229 -9.61 -7.38 13.60
N LEU A 230 -9.03 -6.23 13.31
CA LEU A 230 -8.57 -5.28 14.34
C LEU A 230 -9.73 -4.69 15.15
N ARG A 231 -10.91 -4.51 14.53
CA ARG A 231 -12.12 -4.13 15.27
C ARG A 231 -12.60 -5.26 16.17
N PHE A 232 -12.58 -6.49 15.67
CA PHE A 232 -12.92 -7.67 16.45
C PHE A 232 -11.97 -7.86 17.64
N ASP A 233 -10.66 -7.74 17.43
CA ASP A 233 -9.63 -7.76 18.48
C ASP A 233 -9.90 -6.75 19.60
N ARG A 234 -10.19 -5.49 19.24
CA ARG A 234 -10.53 -4.45 20.22
C ARG A 234 -11.78 -4.76 21.02
N TRP A 235 -12.79 -5.39 20.40
CA TRP A 235 -13.98 -5.83 21.11
C TRP A 235 -13.68 -7.02 22.03
N LEU A 236 -12.90 -8.00 21.57
CA LEU A 236 -12.46 -9.13 22.41
C LEU A 236 -11.75 -8.64 23.68
N ALA A 237 -10.93 -7.59 23.56
CA ALA A 237 -10.24 -6.98 24.71
C ALA A 237 -11.19 -6.35 25.76
N THR A 238 -12.47 -6.15 25.43
CA THR A 238 -13.49 -5.69 26.40
C THR A 238 -14.15 -6.82 27.18
N LEU A 239 -13.93 -8.07 26.76
CA LEU A 239 -14.54 -9.24 27.40
C LEU A 239 -13.66 -9.73 28.56
N PRO A 240 -14.26 -10.20 29.67
CA PRO A 240 -13.51 -10.82 30.76
C PRO A 240 -12.74 -12.06 30.31
N ASP A 241 -13.31 -12.82 29.38
CA ASP A 241 -12.72 -14.02 28.81
C ASP A 241 -13.00 -14.08 27.29
N PRO A 242 -12.05 -13.63 26.46
CA PRO A 242 -12.17 -13.64 25.01
C PRO A 242 -12.37 -15.03 24.40
N ALA A 243 -11.89 -16.09 25.06
CA ALA A 243 -11.95 -17.45 24.53
C ALA A 243 -13.38 -17.99 24.44
N GLN A 244 -14.32 -17.46 25.25
CA GLN A 244 -15.71 -17.89 25.24
C GLN A 244 -16.43 -17.61 23.91
N VAL A 245 -15.92 -16.68 23.11
CA VAL A 245 -16.50 -16.30 21.81
C VAL A 245 -16.45 -17.45 20.79
N VAL A 246 -15.46 -18.33 20.93
CA VAL A 246 -15.24 -19.51 20.09
C VAL A 246 -15.52 -20.82 20.83
N GLY A 247 -16.07 -20.70 22.05
CA GLY A 247 -16.37 -21.81 22.95
C GLY A 247 -17.73 -22.45 22.67
N ASP A 248 -18.68 -22.32 23.61
CA ASP A 248 -20.00 -22.96 23.49
C ASP A 248 -20.81 -22.39 22.30
N PRO A 249 -21.16 -23.23 21.29
CA PRO A 249 -21.96 -22.80 20.15
C PRO A 249 -23.32 -22.17 20.54
N ARG A 250 -23.90 -22.56 21.68
CA ARG A 250 -25.18 -22.01 22.16
C ARG A 250 -25.07 -20.53 22.53
N ARG A 251 -23.87 -20.06 22.89
CA ARG A 251 -23.59 -18.66 23.26
C ARG A 251 -23.13 -17.82 22.06
N ALA A 252 -22.78 -18.45 20.94
CA ALA A 252 -22.25 -17.77 19.75
C ALA A 252 -23.19 -16.67 19.22
N ALA A 253 -24.51 -16.86 19.31
CA ALA A 253 -25.48 -15.87 18.86
C ALA A 253 -25.42 -14.58 19.71
N GLY A 254 -25.27 -14.72 21.02
CA GLY A 254 -25.12 -13.60 21.95
C GLY A 254 -23.82 -12.82 21.70
N PHE A 255 -22.72 -13.53 21.49
CA PHE A 255 -21.43 -12.90 21.14
C PHE A 255 -21.47 -12.18 19.80
N ALA A 256 -22.05 -12.80 18.76
CA ALA A 256 -22.17 -12.19 17.45
C ALA A 256 -23.07 -10.93 17.48
N ALA A 257 -24.18 -10.96 18.24
CA ALA A 257 -25.03 -9.80 18.46
C ALA A 257 -24.32 -8.71 19.27
N GLY A 258 -23.59 -9.07 20.32
CA GLY A 258 -22.81 -8.14 21.14
C GLY A 258 -21.71 -7.44 20.34
N PHE A 259 -20.96 -8.18 19.52
CA PHE A 259 -19.98 -7.59 18.62
C PHE A 259 -20.64 -6.69 17.57
N ARG A 260 -21.77 -7.10 17.00
CA ARG A 260 -22.53 -6.27 16.04
C ARG A 260 -22.93 -4.94 16.67
N GLN A 261 -23.48 -4.96 17.88
CA GLN A 261 -23.87 -3.76 18.61
C GLN A 261 -22.66 -2.86 18.89
N TRP A 262 -21.57 -3.44 19.39
CA TRP A 262 -20.32 -2.72 19.63
C TRP A 262 -19.74 -2.08 18.36
N ALA A 263 -19.72 -2.82 17.25
CA ALA A 263 -19.18 -2.36 15.97
C ALA A 263 -20.08 -1.33 15.26
N ALA A 264 -21.37 -1.29 15.61
CA ALA A 264 -22.32 -0.28 15.16
C ALA A 264 -22.20 1.04 15.93
N ASP A 265 -21.55 1.04 17.09
CA ASP A 265 -21.32 2.27 17.86
C ASP A 265 -20.18 3.10 17.21
N PRO A 266 -20.44 4.34 16.79
CA PRO A 266 -19.40 5.22 16.26
C PRO A 266 -18.25 5.52 17.23
N ALA A 267 -18.47 5.48 18.55
CA ALA A 267 -17.41 5.67 19.54
C ALA A 267 -16.30 4.62 19.42
N ASN A 268 -16.65 3.42 18.94
CA ASN A 268 -15.73 2.31 18.76
C ASN A 268 -14.99 2.35 17.42
N ARG A 269 -15.24 3.33 16.55
CA ARG A 269 -14.59 3.45 15.23
C ARG A 269 -13.48 4.50 15.23
N ALA A 270 -12.34 4.18 14.59
CA ALA A 270 -11.17 5.04 14.57
C ALA A 270 -11.35 6.30 13.69
N SER A 271 -11.51 7.45 14.36
CA SER A 271 -11.01 8.81 14.12
C SER A 271 -11.06 9.56 12.77
N THR A 272 -11.63 9.07 11.66
CA THR A 272 -11.80 9.96 10.46
C THR A 272 -13.23 10.47 10.24
N ALA A 273 -14.23 9.84 10.85
CA ALA A 273 -15.62 10.29 10.82
C ALA A 273 -16.11 10.55 12.25
N ARG A 274 -15.66 11.67 12.85
CA ARG A 274 -16.11 12.06 14.21
C ARG A 274 -17.65 12.12 14.24
N GLY A 275 -18.26 11.22 15.03
CA GLY A 275 -19.67 11.27 15.42
C GLY A 275 -20.70 10.62 14.49
N ARG A 276 -20.34 10.10 13.31
CA ARG A 276 -21.31 9.48 12.39
C ARG A 276 -21.41 7.97 12.59
N PRO A 277 -22.61 7.40 12.79
CA PRO A 277 -22.80 5.97 12.83
C PRO A 277 -22.25 5.30 11.57
N PRO A 278 -21.65 4.11 11.67
CA PRO A 278 -21.26 3.36 10.49
C PRO A 278 -22.46 2.98 9.65
N THR A 279 -22.21 2.81 8.35
CA THR A 279 -23.22 2.23 7.46
C THR A 279 -23.53 0.80 7.89
N SER A 280 -24.76 0.35 7.67
CA SER A 280 -25.15 -1.05 7.89
C SER A 280 -24.22 -2.02 7.15
N ASN A 281 -23.75 -1.63 5.96
CA ASN A 281 -22.76 -2.40 5.20
C ASN A 281 -21.41 -2.51 5.91
N GLY A 282 -20.93 -1.43 6.55
CA GLY A 282 -19.69 -1.45 7.32
C GLY A 282 -19.75 -2.44 8.50
N THR A 283 -20.83 -2.42 9.28
CA THR A 283 -21.03 -3.40 10.37
C THR A 283 -21.20 -4.83 9.82
N ASN A 284 -21.87 -4.99 8.67
CA ASN A 284 -21.98 -6.29 8.01
C ASN A 284 -20.63 -6.84 7.51
N GLN A 285 -19.71 -5.97 7.06
CA GLN A 285 -18.35 -6.37 6.69
C GLN A 285 -17.58 -6.90 7.91
N ASP A 286 -17.74 -6.26 9.07
CA ASP A 286 -17.13 -6.71 10.32
C ASP A 286 -17.58 -8.13 10.69
N ILE A 287 -18.90 -8.35 10.71
CA ILE A 287 -19.48 -9.68 11.00
C ILE A 287 -19.03 -10.72 9.95
N ARG A 288 -19.05 -10.35 8.67
CA ARG A 288 -18.64 -11.25 7.59
C ARG A 288 -17.17 -11.65 7.70
N ALA A 289 -16.28 -10.73 8.05
CA ALA A 289 -14.85 -11.04 8.19
C ALA A 289 -14.61 -12.05 9.31
N VAL A 290 -15.28 -11.90 10.46
CA VAL A 290 -15.17 -12.86 11.57
C VAL A 290 -15.77 -14.21 11.21
N ALA A 291 -16.97 -14.23 10.61
CA ALA A 291 -17.60 -15.46 10.16
C ALA A 291 -16.74 -16.23 9.14
N GLN A 292 -16.10 -15.52 8.20
CA GLN A 292 -15.20 -16.12 7.22
C GLN A 292 -13.93 -16.66 7.85
N LEU A 293 -13.35 -15.96 8.82
CA LEU A 293 -12.20 -16.47 9.58
C LEU A 293 -12.58 -17.76 10.33
N MET A 294 -13.72 -17.76 11.01
CA MET A 294 -14.24 -18.93 11.71
C MET A 294 -14.43 -20.10 10.74
N ALA A 295 -15.07 -19.88 9.59
CA ALA A 295 -15.28 -20.93 8.59
C ALA A 295 -13.95 -21.53 8.12
N PHE A 296 -12.99 -20.66 7.79
CA PHE A 296 -11.67 -21.10 7.36
C PHE A 296 -10.97 -21.95 8.42
N VAL A 297 -11.02 -21.54 9.70
CA VAL A 297 -10.37 -22.28 10.79
C VAL A 297 -11.06 -23.63 11.05
N VAL A 298 -12.40 -23.70 10.95
CA VAL A 298 -13.12 -24.98 11.04
C VAL A 298 -12.67 -25.93 9.93
N ASP A 299 -12.63 -25.46 8.68
CA ASP A 299 -12.28 -26.28 7.51
C ASP A 299 -10.82 -26.79 7.57
N HIS A 300 -9.93 -26.10 8.31
CA HIS A 300 -8.51 -26.40 8.39
C HIS A 300 -8.01 -26.65 9.83
N GLN A 301 -8.88 -27.10 10.74
CA GLN A 301 -8.59 -27.17 12.17
C GLN A 301 -7.36 -28.04 12.49
N LYS A 302 -7.19 -29.17 11.78
CA LYS A 302 -6.05 -30.08 11.95
C LYS A 302 -4.72 -29.41 11.59
N ASP A 303 -4.69 -28.68 10.48
CA ASP A 303 -3.50 -27.97 10.01
C ASP A 303 -3.17 -26.81 10.94
N TYR A 304 -4.19 -26.06 11.38
CA TYR A 304 -4.02 -24.99 12.36
C TYR A 304 -3.37 -25.52 13.64
N ARG A 305 -3.91 -26.61 14.22
CA ARG A 305 -3.38 -27.23 15.44
C ARG A 305 -1.95 -27.73 15.25
N ARG A 306 -1.61 -28.26 14.06
CA ARG A 306 -0.23 -28.68 13.75
C ARG A 306 0.75 -27.50 13.73
N CYS A 307 0.33 -26.36 13.20
CA CYS A 307 1.18 -25.18 13.05
C CYS A 307 1.33 -24.38 14.35
N PHE A 308 0.26 -24.25 15.14
CA PHE A 308 0.19 -23.32 16.28
C PHE A 308 -0.05 -24.00 17.64
N GLY A 309 -0.28 -25.31 17.66
CA GLY A 309 -0.61 -26.05 18.88
C GLY A 309 -2.05 -25.85 19.36
N PRO A 310 -2.37 -26.26 20.60
CA PRO A 310 -3.69 -26.10 21.20
C PRO A 310 -4.11 -24.63 21.33
N SER A 311 -5.39 -24.34 21.08
CA SER A 311 -5.90 -22.97 20.99
C SER A 311 -7.40 -22.92 21.30
N PRO A 312 -7.97 -21.77 21.72
CA PRO A 312 -9.42 -21.62 21.84
C PRO A 312 -10.20 -22.03 20.58
N TRP A 313 -9.59 -21.94 19.39
CA TRP A 313 -10.18 -22.42 18.14
C TRP A 313 -10.49 -23.92 18.09
N ASP A 314 -9.92 -24.73 18.98
CA ASP A 314 -10.24 -26.16 19.10
C ASP A 314 -11.71 -26.40 19.47
N ALA A 315 -12.36 -25.44 20.15
CA ALA A 315 -13.77 -25.50 20.52
C ALA A 315 -14.73 -25.06 19.39
N LEU A 316 -14.18 -24.49 18.30
CA LEU A 316 -14.97 -23.98 17.20
C LEU A 316 -15.64 -25.13 16.43
N THR A 317 -16.89 -24.90 16.01
CA THR A 317 -17.70 -25.87 15.24
C THR A 317 -18.30 -25.21 14.02
N GLU A 318 -18.76 -26.01 13.04
CA GLU A 318 -19.46 -25.53 11.84
C GLU A 318 -20.68 -24.64 12.14
N GLY A 319 -21.28 -24.77 13.33
CA GLY A 319 -22.39 -23.92 13.77
C GLY A 319 -22.00 -22.46 14.00
N HIS A 320 -20.74 -22.19 14.40
CA HIS A 320 -20.29 -20.84 14.73
C HIS A 320 -20.33 -19.89 13.51
N PRO A 321 -19.65 -20.19 12.38
CA PRO A 321 -19.72 -19.33 11.20
C PRO A 321 -21.14 -19.03 10.73
N ALA A 322 -22.02 -20.04 10.78
CA ALA A 322 -23.41 -19.90 10.36
C ALA A 322 -24.20 -18.95 11.27
N VAL A 323 -24.06 -19.08 12.59
CA VAL A 323 -24.69 -18.19 13.57
C VAL A 323 -24.21 -16.75 13.42
N TRP A 324 -22.91 -16.54 13.23
CA TRP A 324 -22.34 -15.22 12.96
C TRP A 324 -22.88 -14.62 11.67
N SER A 325 -22.94 -15.41 10.59
CA SER A 325 -23.47 -14.96 9.30
C SER A 325 -24.94 -14.55 9.36
N ARG A 326 -25.76 -15.15 10.25
CA ARG A 326 -27.16 -14.75 10.47
C ARG A 326 -27.30 -13.35 11.08
N GLN A 327 -26.26 -12.82 11.72
CA GLN A 327 -26.25 -11.43 12.21
C GLN A 327 -26.02 -10.40 11.11
N ILE A 328 -25.76 -10.82 9.86
CA ILE A 328 -25.68 -9.92 8.71
C ILE A 328 -27.10 -9.48 8.36
N ILE A 329 -27.45 -8.24 8.72
CA ILE A 329 -28.74 -7.67 8.33
C ILE A 329 -28.68 -7.37 6.84
N ARG A 330 -29.58 -7.98 6.06
CA ARG A 330 -29.79 -7.55 4.67
C ARG A 330 -30.14 -6.07 4.71
N ALA A 331 -29.24 -5.22 4.20
CA ALA A 331 -29.60 -3.85 3.95
C ALA A 331 -30.79 -3.91 2.99
N ARG A 332 -31.99 -3.58 3.49
CA ARG A 332 -33.17 -3.47 2.64
C ARG A 332 -32.78 -2.45 1.56
N PRO A 333 -32.91 -2.76 0.26
CA PRO A 333 -32.68 -1.76 -0.78
C PRO A 333 -33.81 -0.74 -0.70
N VAL A 334 -33.79 0.11 0.32
CA VAL A 334 -34.62 1.30 0.39
C VAL A 334 -33.78 2.39 -0.23
N ARG A 335 -33.80 2.42 -1.55
CA ARG A 335 -33.58 3.60 -2.37
C ARG A 335 -34.07 3.20 -3.75
N ARG A 336 -35.33 3.53 -4.06
CA ARG A 336 -35.74 3.62 -5.46
C ARG A 336 -34.74 4.57 -6.11
N LEU A 337 -34.09 4.13 -7.19
CA LEU A 337 -33.32 5.02 -8.04
C LEU A 337 -34.34 6.03 -8.59
N ASP A 338 -34.33 7.25 -8.08
CA ASP A 338 -35.11 8.37 -8.59
C ASP A 338 -34.21 9.27 -9.44
N ALA A 339 -34.84 10.07 -10.32
CA ALA A 339 -34.13 10.93 -11.27
C ALA A 339 -33.13 11.88 -10.59
N THR A 340 -33.34 12.23 -9.31
CA THR A 340 -32.48 13.12 -8.50
C THR A 340 -31.08 12.56 -8.20
N ARG A 341 -30.83 11.28 -8.50
CA ARG A 341 -29.56 10.59 -8.24
C ARG A 341 -28.75 10.29 -9.50
N TYR A 342 -29.29 10.58 -10.67
CA TYR A 342 -28.54 10.54 -11.91
C TYR A 342 -27.81 11.87 -12.08
N VAL A 343 -26.59 11.81 -12.61
CA VAL A 343 -25.94 13.00 -13.15
C VAL A 343 -26.63 13.25 -14.48
N ASP A 344 -27.61 14.15 -14.47
CA ASP A 344 -28.24 14.66 -15.70
C ASP A 344 -27.30 15.60 -16.46
N ASP A 345 -27.71 16.02 -17.65
CA ASP A 345 -26.88 16.88 -18.51
C ASP A 345 -26.55 18.22 -17.84
N HIS A 346 -27.45 18.75 -17.02
CA HIS A 346 -27.20 19.98 -16.25
C HIS A 346 -26.11 19.76 -15.20
N ALA A 347 -26.22 18.70 -14.40
CA ALA A 347 -25.22 18.32 -13.41
C ALA A 347 -23.87 18.02 -14.06
N LEU A 348 -23.86 17.36 -15.22
CA LEU A 348 -22.63 17.10 -15.97
C LEU A 348 -21.99 18.38 -16.50
N ALA A 349 -22.79 19.32 -17.02
CA ALA A 349 -22.32 20.63 -17.45
C ALA A 349 -21.71 21.41 -16.27
N GLN A 350 -22.36 21.38 -15.11
CA GLN A 350 -21.84 21.98 -13.87
C GLN A 350 -20.50 21.35 -13.46
N ILE A 351 -20.39 20.02 -13.43
CA ILE A 351 -19.14 19.31 -13.10
C ILE A 351 -18.02 19.70 -14.09
N THR A 352 -18.33 19.70 -15.38
CA THR A 352 -17.37 20.00 -16.45
C THR A 352 -16.86 21.43 -16.38
N THR A 353 -17.73 22.39 -16.02
CA THR A 353 -17.35 23.79 -15.83
C THR A 353 -16.30 23.97 -14.73
N HIS A 354 -16.33 23.14 -13.69
CA HIS A 354 -15.38 23.20 -12.58
C HIS A 354 -14.03 22.51 -12.87
N LEU A 355 -13.90 21.79 -14.00
CA LEU A 355 -12.62 21.16 -14.36
C LEU A 355 -11.51 22.19 -14.59
N ALA A 356 -11.84 23.37 -15.14
CA ALA A 356 -10.90 24.47 -15.32
C ALA A 356 -10.31 24.96 -13.97
N VAL A 357 -11.12 25.03 -12.92
CA VAL A 357 -10.69 25.39 -11.55
C VAL A 357 -9.71 24.35 -11.01
N LEU A 358 -9.95 23.06 -11.26
CA LEU A 358 -9.05 21.98 -10.82
C LEU A 358 -7.68 22.08 -11.51
N ALA A 359 -7.66 22.40 -12.80
CA ALA A 359 -6.44 22.47 -13.59
C ALA A 359 -5.61 23.72 -13.29
N ALA A 360 -6.27 24.88 -13.14
CA ALA A 360 -5.61 26.18 -13.00
C ALA A 360 -4.66 26.22 -11.79
N PRO A 361 -3.47 26.86 -11.89
CA PRO A 361 -2.56 27.09 -10.79
C PRO A 361 -3.21 27.78 -9.58
N LYS A 362 -2.68 27.53 -8.39
CA LYS A 362 -3.22 28.06 -7.12
C LYS A 362 -3.24 29.59 -7.00
N HIS A 363 -2.43 30.28 -7.81
CA HIS A 363 -2.33 31.73 -7.81
C HIS A 363 -3.21 32.39 -8.88
N GLU A 364 -3.89 31.59 -9.70
CA GLU A 364 -4.81 32.09 -10.71
C GLU A 364 -6.26 32.01 -10.21
N THR A 365 -7.08 32.92 -10.71
CA THR A 365 -8.52 32.92 -10.46
C THR A 365 -9.24 32.58 -11.76
N VAL A 366 -10.17 31.64 -11.68
CA VAL A 366 -10.98 31.15 -12.79
C VAL A 366 -12.41 31.62 -12.60
N THR A 367 -12.99 32.22 -13.63
CA THR A 367 -14.42 32.53 -13.68
C THR A 367 -15.18 31.29 -14.15
N VAL A 368 -16.12 30.81 -13.33
CA VAL A 368 -17.02 29.70 -13.65
C VAL A 368 -18.47 30.17 -13.60
N THR A 369 -19.32 29.65 -14.48
CA THR A 369 -20.75 29.94 -14.49
C THR A 369 -21.50 28.81 -13.80
N ILE A 370 -22.15 29.11 -12.67
CA ILE A 370 -22.96 28.15 -11.90
C ILE A 370 -24.41 28.63 -11.93
N ASP A 371 -25.31 27.82 -12.49
CA ASP A 371 -26.73 28.17 -12.63
C ASP A 371 -26.96 29.58 -13.20
N GLY A 372 -26.22 29.92 -14.27
CA GLY A 372 -26.27 31.23 -14.92
C GLY A 372 -25.53 32.38 -14.20
N THR A 373 -24.99 32.14 -13.01
CA THR A 373 -24.26 33.14 -12.23
C THR A 373 -22.75 32.97 -12.38
N GLN A 374 -22.04 34.03 -12.76
CA GLN A 374 -20.57 34.00 -12.77
C GLN A 374 -20.01 34.06 -11.35
N LYS A 375 -19.09 33.15 -11.04
CA LYS A 375 -18.37 33.09 -9.77
C LYS A 375 -16.88 32.97 -10.03
N GLN A 376 -16.10 33.69 -9.24
CA GLN A 376 -14.63 33.62 -9.25
C GLN A 376 -14.18 32.53 -8.26
N ALA A 377 -13.30 31.63 -8.70
CA ALA A 377 -12.74 30.58 -7.87
C ALA A 377 -11.21 30.51 -8.04
N ALA A 378 -10.47 30.37 -6.94
CA ALA A 378 -9.03 30.15 -7.00
C ALA A 378 -8.72 28.78 -7.60
N GLY A 379 -7.71 28.70 -8.46
CA GLY A 379 -7.23 27.44 -9.04
C GLY A 379 -6.68 26.48 -7.98
N TRP A 380 -6.67 25.17 -8.29
CA TRP A 380 -6.25 24.14 -7.34
C TRP A 380 -4.86 23.58 -7.62
N GLY A 381 -4.32 23.84 -8.81
CA GLY A 381 -3.02 23.34 -9.28
C GLY A 381 -3.00 21.81 -9.39
N ALA A 382 -4.11 21.20 -9.78
CA ALA A 382 -4.29 19.75 -9.85
C ALA A 382 -4.68 19.27 -11.26
N PRO A 383 -3.90 19.60 -12.32
CA PRO A 383 -4.23 19.23 -13.69
C PRO A 383 -4.32 17.71 -13.93
N GLN A 384 -3.54 16.90 -13.20
CA GLN A 384 -3.67 15.43 -13.29
C GLN A 384 -5.03 14.95 -12.78
N VAL A 385 -5.54 15.54 -11.70
CA VAL A 385 -6.86 15.20 -11.15
C VAL A 385 -7.96 15.60 -12.13
N MET A 386 -7.86 16.80 -12.71
CA MET A 386 -8.77 17.25 -13.76
C MET A 386 -8.82 16.21 -14.89
N ARG A 387 -7.67 15.81 -15.43
CA ARG A 387 -7.61 14.81 -16.52
C ARG A 387 -8.13 13.44 -16.10
N MET A 388 -7.91 13.01 -14.87
CA MET A 388 -8.50 11.77 -14.34
C MET A 388 -10.03 11.80 -14.36
N LEU A 389 -10.63 12.91 -13.93
CA LEU A 389 -12.09 13.09 -13.93
C LEU A 389 -12.64 13.22 -15.35
N LEU A 390 -11.94 13.97 -16.21
CA LEU A 390 -12.32 14.11 -17.62
C LEU A 390 -12.30 12.75 -18.34
N LEU A 391 -11.26 11.93 -18.12
CA LEU A 391 -11.22 10.57 -18.64
C LEU A 391 -12.36 9.70 -18.09
N GLN A 392 -12.77 9.88 -16.84
CA GLN A 392 -13.91 9.16 -16.27
C GLN A 392 -15.21 9.54 -16.96
N ILE A 393 -15.41 10.82 -17.23
CA ILE A 393 -16.58 11.35 -17.95
C ILE A 393 -16.60 10.80 -19.38
N LEU A 394 -15.50 10.96 -20.13
CA LEU A 394 -15.45 10.60 -21.56
C LEU A 394 -15.49 9.08 -21.82
N THR A 395 -15.00 8.25 -20.90
CA THR A 395 -14.88 6.80 -21.13
C THR A 395 -15.86 5.95 -20.32
N GLY A 396 -16.55 6.56 -19.35
CA GLY A 396 -17.37 5.85 -18.36
C GLY A 396 -16.60 4.83 -17.50
N ARG A 397 -15.26 4.79 -17.56
CA ARG A 397 -14.45 3.83 -16.81
C ARG A 397 -14.39 4.23 -15.34
N ARG A 398 -14.23 3.24 -14.46
CA ARG A 398 -14.12 3.52 -13.03
C ARG A 398 -12.83 4.29 -12.76
N LEU A 399 -12.86 5.21 -11.80
CA LEU A 399 -11.65 5.95 -11.40
C LEU A 399 -10.48 5.01 -11.03
N SER A 400 -10.76 3.84 -10.44
CA SER A 400 -9.72 2.84 -10.15
C SER A 400 -9.05 2.26 -11.39
N GLU A 401 -9.79 2.10 -12.48
CA GLU A 401 -9.28 1.59 -13.76
C GLU A 401 -8.41 2.66 -14.46
N ILE A 402 -8.85 3.93 -14.41
CA ILE A 402 -8.08 5.07 -14.92
C ILE A 402 -6.77 5.24 -14.13
N CYS A 403 -6.81 5.17 -12.79
CA CYS A 403 -5.60 5.25 -11.97
C CYS A 403 -4.58 4.13 -12.23
N LEU A 404 -5.03 2.98 -12.72
CA LEU A 404 -4.19 1.82 -13.01
C LEU A 404 -3.71 1.76 -14.46
N THR A 405 -4.10 2.74 -15.28
CA THR A 405 -3.76 2.80 -16.69
C THR A 405 -2.26 2.99 -16.88
N GLU A 406 -1.68 2.19 -17.77
CA GLU A 406 -0.26 2.25 -18.11
C GLU A 406 0.09 3.55 -18.86
N PHE A 407 1.37 3.95 -18.84
CA PHE A 407 1.80 5.15 -19.56
C PHE A 407 1.54 5.03 -21.08
N ASP A 408 1.90 3.90 -21.68
CA ASP A 408 1.70 3.61 -23.12
C ASP A 408 0.35 2.91 -23.39
N CYS A 409 -0.74 3.54 -22.95
CA CYS A 409 -2.08 2.95 -22.99
C CYS A 409 -2.82 3.11 -24.33
N LEU A 410 -2.26 3.84 -25.29
CA LEU A 410 -2.86 4.04 -26.62
C LEU A 410 -2.21 3.14 -27.66
N SER A 411 -3.03 2.58 -28.54
CA SER A 411 -2.57 1.83 -29.71
C SER A 411 -3.49 2.10 -30.91
N PRO A 412 -3.02 1.85 -32.15
CA PRO A 412 -3.86 2.02 -33.33
C PRO A 412 -5.15 1.21 -33.25
N ALA A 413 -6.25 1.76 -33.78
CA ALA A 413 -7.48 1.01 -34.01
C ALA A 413 -7.27 -0.04 -35.12
N THR A 414 -8.10 -1.08 -35.15
CA THR A 414 -8.07 -2.09 -36.23
C THR A 414 -8.57 -1.49 -37.54
N SER A 415 -8.12 -2.01 -38.69
CA SER A 415 -8.54 -1.50 -40.00
C SER A 415 -10.07 -1.47 -40.16
N ARG A 416 -10.76 -2.51 -39.70
CA ARG A 416 -12.22 -2.59 -39.67
C ARG A 416 -12.87 -1.50 -38.81
N ALA A 417 -12.26 -1.13 -37.68
CA ALA A 417 -12.80 -0.05 -36.84
C ALA A 417 -12.59 1.31 -37.51
N VAL A 418 -11.47 1.51 -38.21
CA VAL A 418 -11.18 2.74 -38.96
C VAL A 418 -12.14 2.89 -40.15
N GLU A 419 -12.44 1.81 -40.86
CA GLU A 419 -13.42 1.80 -41.96
C GLU A 419 -14.83 2.16 -41.47
N VAL A 420 -15.25 1.65 -40.30
CA VAL A 420 -16.57 1.94 -39.71
C VAL A 420 -16.66 3.37 -39.16
N ALA A 421 -15.55 3.96 -38.74
CA ALA A 421 -15.50 5.30 -38.16
C ALA A 421 -15.49 6.43 -39.20
N ASP A 422 -15.60 6.11 -40.50
CA ASP A 422 -15.81 7.08 -41.59
C ASP A 422 -14.94 8.36 -41.48
N HIS A 423 -13.62 8.17 -41.48
CA HIS A 423 -12.59 9.22 -41.37
C HIS A 423 -12.45 9.90 -39.99
N GLU A 424 -13.19 9.49 -38.96
CA GLU A 424 -12.96 9.96 -37.59
C GLU A 424 -11.65 9.42 -37.01
N ARG A 425 -10.91 10.27 -36.28
CA ARG A 425 -9.68 9.88 -35.61
C ARG A 425 -10.00 9.07 -34.35
N ILE A 426 -9.92 7.75 -34.50
CA ILE A 426 -10.11 6.79 -33.40
C ILE A 426 -8.81 6.10 -32.98
N ALA A 427 -8.73 5.69 -31.72
CA ALA A 427 -7.65 4.87 -31.18
C ALA A 427 -8.19 3.77 -30.26
N ARG A 428 -7.38 2.74 -30.02
CA ARG A 428 -7.66 1.75 -28.99
C ARG A 428 -6.98 2.17 -27.69
N PHE A 429 -7.78 2.38 -26.66
CA PHE A 429 -7.36 2.71 -25.31
C PHE A 429 -7.38 1.47 -24.41
N ARG A 430 -6.25 1.13 -23.80
CA ARG A 430 -6.10 0.06 -22.80
C ARG A 430 -6.19 0.62 -21.38
N TYR A 431 -7.27 0.31 -20.67
CA TYR A 431 -7.52 0.78 -19.30
C TYR A 431 -7.09 -0.26 -18.26
N GLY A 432 -6.88 0.17 -17.01
CA GLY A 432 -6.41 -0.69 -15.92
C GLY A 432 -7.48 -1.63 -15.34
N GLN A 433 -8.01 -2.56 -16.13
CA GLN A 433 -8.92 -3.61 -15.65
C GLN A 433 -8.28 -4.35 -14.47
N SER A 434 -9.03 -4.49 -13.38
CA SER A 434 -8.50 -5.08 -12.15
C SER A 434 -9.51 -5.86 -11.33
N LYS A 435 -10.81 -5.83 -11.63
CA LYS A 435 -11.82 -6.51 -10.80
C LYS A 435 -12.30 -7.84 -11.37
N ILE A 436 -12.39 -7.94 -12.69
CA ILE A 436 -12.92 -9.12 -13.37
C ILE A 436 -11.73 -9.73 -14.10
N ASP A 437 -11.37 -10.94 -13.71
CA ASP A 437 -10.34 -11.69 -14.40
C ASP A 437 -10.80 -11.99 -15.84
N GLN A 438 -9.87 -11.90 -16.79
CA GLN A 438 -10.10 -12.14 -18.23
C GLN A 438 -11.10 -11.21 -18.96
N ALA A 439 -11.63 -10.17 -18.31
CA ALA A 439 -12.47 -9.20 -19.00
C ALA A 439 -11.63 -8.35 -19.99
N PRO A 440 -12.20 -7.97 -21.17
CA PRO A 440 -11.50 -7.09 -22.10
C PRO A 440 -11.05 -5.80 -21.42
N ASP A 441 -9.79 -5.42 -21.61
CA ASP A 441 -9.20 -4.24 -21.00
C ASP A 441 -8.98 -3.10 -22.01
N THR A 442 -9.62 -3.18 -23.18
CA THR A 442 -9.54 -2.17 -24.24
C THR A 442 -10.89 -1.68 -24.72
N ILE A 443 -10.98 -0.39 -25.04
CA ILE A 443 -12.12 0.25 -25.73
C ILE A 443 -11.63 1.10 -26.91
N LEU A 444 -12.51 1.41 -27.86
CA LEU A 444 -12.26 2.45 -28.85
C LEU A 444 -12.57 3.82 -28.24
N VAL A 445 -11.75 4.80 -28.57
CA VAL A 445 -11.89 6.19 -28.10
C VAL A 445 -11.63 7.15 -29.25
N ASP A 446 -12.26 8.32 -29.17
CA ASP A 446 -12.15 9.41 -30.14
C ASP A 446 -10.88 10.26 -29.96
N ALA A 447 -10.79 11.31 -30.77
CA ALA A 447 -9.70 12.26 -30.77
C ALA A 447 -9.57 13.06 -29.45
N GLU A 448 -10.67 13.33 -28.75
CA GLU A 448 -10.67 14.11 -27.51
C GLU A 448 -9.99 13.33 -26.40
N VAL A 449 -10.35 12.06 -26.23
CA VAL A 449 -9.71 11.17 -25.24
C VAL A 449 -8.22 10.99 -25.57
N VAL A 450 -7.88 10.83 -26.86
CA VAL A 450 -6.48 10.75 -27.30
C VAL A 450 -5.70 12.01 -26.94
N ALA A 451 -6.29 13.20 -27.12
CA ALA A 451 -5.67 14.47 -26.76
C ALA A 451 -5.41 14.57 -25.25
N VAL A 452 -6.41 14.22 -24.42
CA VAL A 452 -6.28 14.23 -22.96
C VAL A 452 -5.17 13.30 -22.47
N ILE A 453 -5.07 12.09 -23.04
CA ILE A 453 -4.02 11.13 -22.70
C ILE A 453 -2.65 11.66 -23.15
N THR A 454 -2.55 12.20 -24.36
CA THR A 454 -1.30 12.74 -24.91
C THR A 454 -0.78 13.90 -24.07
N GLU A 455 -1.65 14.84 -23.68
CA GLU A 455 -1.28 15.93 -22.77
C GLU A 455 -0.81 15.42 -21.41
N GLN A 456 -1.49 14.40 -20.87
CA GLN A 456 -1.10 13.80 -19.60
C GLN A 456 0.27 13.11 -19.72
N GLN A 457 0.54 12.40 -20.81
CA GLN A 457 1.85 11.80 -21.09
C GLN A 457 2.93 12.88 -21.18
N GLN A 458 2.67 14.01 -21.85
CA GLN A 458 3.58 15.15 -21.91
C GLN A 458 3.83 15.77 -20.52
N CYS A 459 2.78 15.92 -19.71
CA CYS A 459 2.89 16.44 -18.34
C CYS A 459 3.68 15.52 -17.41
N VAL A 460 3.58 14.20 -17.62
CA VAL A 460 4.34 13.20 -16.86
C VAL A 460 5.78 13.09 -17.40
N GLY A 461 5.98 13.31 -18.70
CA GLY A 461 7.20 13.66 -19.44
C GLY A 461 8.54 13.15 -18.87
N VAL A 462 9.16 12.22 -19.59
CA VAL A 462 10.47 11.58 -19.32
C VAL A 462 11.46 12.50 -18.59
N ARG A 463 11.70 12.24 -17.31
CA ARG A 463 12.92 12.70 -16.64
C ARG A 463 14.07 11.76 -17.07
N PRO A 464 15.14 12.27 -17.69
CA PRO A 464 16.34 11.47 -17.91
C PRO A 464 16.79 10.84 -16.58
N GLY A 465 16.88 9.51 -16.52
CA GLY A 465 17.34 8.76 -15.34
C GLY A 465 16.25 8.18 -14.41
N VAL A 466 14.94 8.33 -14.70
CA VAL A 466 13.85 7.70 -13.93
C VAL A 466 13.08 6.70 -14.80
N GLN A 467 13.63 5.49 -14.94
CA GLN A 467 13.09 4.36 -15.73
C GLN A 467 11.77 3.72 -15.20
N SER A 468 10.95 4.41 -14.39
CA SER A 468 9.89 3.74 -13.62
C SER A 468 8.48 4.32 -13.72
N TYR A 469 8.17 5.20 -14.67
CA TYR A 469 6.79 5.65 -14.87
C TYR A 469 5.99 4.60 -15.65
N VAL A 470 5.52 3.57 -14.93
CA VAL A 470 4.70 2.51 -15.52
C VAL A 470 3.24 2.96 -15.69
N GLN A 471 2.79 4.04 -15.02
CA GLN A 471 1.39 4.48 -14.99
C GLN A 471 1.19 5.89 -15.56
N LEU A 472 0.09 6.09 -16.29
CA LEU A 472 -0.35 7.38 -16.85
C LEU A 472 -0.65 8.42 -15.76
N ILE A 473 -1.15 7.96 -14.61
CA ILE A 473 -1.50 8.80 -13.45
C ILE A 473 -0.54 8.53 -12.30
N LEU A 474 0.10 9.58 -11.78
CA LEU A 474 1.08 9.43 -10.70
C LEU A 474 0.41 9.26 -9.33
N GLN A 475 0.82 8.24 -8.57
CA GLN A 475 0.27 7.94 -7.23
C GLN A 475 0.48 9.06 -6.19
N ARG A 476 1.29 10.10 -6.46
CA ARG A 476 1.41 11.28 -5.59
C ARG A 476 0.09 12.07 -5.46
N CYS A 477 -0.89 11.83 -6.34
CA CYS A 477 -2.25 12.34 -6.22
C CYS A 477 -3.13 11.56 -5.21
N ALA A 478 -2.64 10.47 -4.60
CA ALA A 478 -3.40 9.60 -3.69
C ALA A 478 -4.07 10.30 -2.48
N PRO A 479 -3.49 11.34 -1.83
CA PRO A 479 -4.19 12.07 -0.77
C PRO A 479 -5.45 12.77 -1.25
N PHE A 480 -5.49 13.16 -2.53
CA PHE A 480 -6.64 13.79 -3.16
C PHE A 480 -7.67 12.75 -3.61
N VAL A 481 -7.23 11.65 -4.22
CA VAL A 481 -8.11 10.51 -4.58
C VAL A 481 -8.77 9.89 -3.35
N ARG A 482 -8.09 9.87 -2.20
CA ARG A 482 -8.67 9.43 -0.92
C ARG A 482 -9.81 10.35 -0.47
N ARG A 483 -9.64 11.68 -0.59
CA ARG A 483 -10.72 12.66 -0.32
C ARG A 483 -11.87 12.56 -1.32
N LEU A 484 -11.59 12.37 -2.61
CA LEU A 484 -12.64 12.17 -3.62
C LEU A 484 -13.45 10.89 -3.38
N ARG A 485 -12.80 9.78 -2.98
CA ARG A 485 -13.51 8.54 -2.59
C ARG A 485 -14.37 8.74 -1.34
N GLU A 486 -13.89 9.52 -0.38
CA GLU A 486 -14.66 9.90 0.80
C GLU A 486 -15.85 10.80 0.42
N CYS A 487 -15.76 11.62 -0.62
CA CYS A 487 -16.89 12.39 -1.15
C CYS A 487 -17.88 11.54 -1.98
N GLN A 488 -17.42 10.59 -2.80
CA GLN A 488 -18.30 9.73 -3.62
C GLN A 488 -19.09 8.69 -2.81
N VAL A 489 -18.62 8.31 -1.62
CA VAL A 489 -19.40 7.47 -0.68
C VAL A 489 -20.48 8.31 0.04
N ASN A 490 -20.41 9.64 -0.06
CA ASN A 490 -21.27 10.60 0.63
C ASN A 490 -22.21 11.36 -0.32
N GLY A 491 -22.45 10.86 -1.54
CA GLY A 491 -23.54 11.27 -2.44
C GLY A 491 -24.74 10.31 -2.36
#